data_AF-A0A2M7FSB5-F1
#
_entry.id   AF-A0A2M7FSB5-F1
#
_cell.length_a   1.000
_cell.length_b   1.000
_cell.length_c   1.000
_cell.angle_alpha   90.00
_cell.angle_beta   90.00
_cell.angle_gamma   90.00
#
_symmetry.space_group_name_H-M   'P 1'
#
loop_
_entity.id
_entity.type
_entity.pdbx_description
1 polymer ?
#
loop_
_entity_poly.entity_id
_entity_poly.type
_entity_poly.pdbx_seq_one_letter_code
_entity_poly.pdbx_strand_id
1 'polypeptide(L)'
;ETVDIDTVELQYLYGDLPAGKAGGDTLYFMNPRTFDQFEVPVSIFEGKEKYLLAEMKMFFNFYEGIAIGVRFPLKVTVKVTEAQEASA
;
A
#
# COMPACT_ATOMS: atom_id res chain seq x y z
N GLU A 1 4.73 -12.22 -27.87
CA GLU A 1 5.35 -10.97 -27.39
C GLU A 1 5.74 -11.12 -25.93
N THR A 2 6.89 -10.57 -25.55
CA THR A 2 7.32 -10.45 -24.16
C THR A 2 7.13 -9.00 -23.74
N VAL A 3 6.47 -8.79 -22.60
CA VAL A 3 6.15 -7.48 -22.06
C VAL A 3 7.13 -7.18 -20.92
N ASP A 4 7.68 -5.98 -20.91
CA ASP A 4 8.57 -5.53 -19.83
C ASP A 4 7.76 -4.98 -18.66
N ILE A 5 8.10 -5.42 -17.44
CA ILE A 5 7.44 -4.98 -16.21
C ILE A 5 8.52 -4.47 -15.29
N ASP A 6 8.41 -3.19 -14.91
CA ASP A 6 9.35 -2.58 -13.98
C ASP A 6 8.91 -2.86 -12.54
N THR A 7 9.86 -3.21 -11.66
CA THR A 7 9.58 -3.47 -10.25
C THR A 7 10.26 -2.42 -9.39
N VAL A 8 9.45 -1.59 -8.72
CA VAL A 8 9.93 -0.49 -7.87
C VAL A 8 9.59 -0.78 -6.42
N GLU A 9 10.60 -0.65 -5.54
CA GLU A 9 10.36 -0.61 -4.09
C GLU A 9 9.85 0.78 -3.71
N LEU A 10 8.65 0.83 -3.16
CA LEU A 10 8.06 2.05 -2.64
C LEU A 10 7.75 1.92 -1.16
N GLN A 11 7.84 3.03 -0.45
CA GLN A 11 7.50 3.18 0.96
C GLN A 11 6.17 3.90 1.09
N TYR A 12 5.24 3.33 1.85
CA TYR A 12 3.96 3.97 2.17
C TYR A 12 4.18 5.19 3.08
N LEU A 13 3.57 6.32 2.70
CA LEU A 13 3.61 7.55 3.48
C LEU A 13 2.30 7.72 4.27
N TYR A 14 1.22 8.02 3.54
CA TYR A 14 -0.12 8.22 4.07
C TYR A 14 -1.13 7.96 2.96
N GLY A 15 -2.38 7.72 3.35
CA GLY A 15 -3.51 7.63 2.44
C GLY A 15 -4.42 8.80 2.71
N ASP A 16 -4.92 9.44 1.66
CA ASP A 16 -6.10 10.29 1.81
C ASP A 16 -7.31 9.35 1.83
N LEU A 17 -7.48 8.62 2.94
CA LEU A 17 -8.65 7.81 3.21
C LEU A 17 -9.52 8.63 4.18
N PRO A 18 -10.51 9.41 3.70
CA PRO A 18 -11.36 10.17 4.59
C PRO A 18 -12.11 9.19 5.49
N ALA A 19 -11.91 9.32 6.80
CA ALA A 19 -12.57 8.52 7.82
C ALA A 19 -14.10 8.57 7.62
N GLY A 20 -14.64 7.53 6.98
CA GLY A 20 -16.08 7.37 6.77
C GLY A 20 -16.66 7.98 5.48
N LYS A 21 -15.88 8.37 4.47
CA LYS A 21 -16.43 8.71 3.14
C LYS A 21 -15.73 7.99 1.99
N ALA A 22 -16.52 7.48 1.05
CA ALA A 22 -16.09 6.74 -0.13
C ALA A 22 -15.62 7.69 -1.26
N GLY A 23 -14.56 8.46 -1.03
CA GLY A 23 -14.06 9.38 -2.06
C GLY A 23 -12.61 9.84 -1.94
N GLY A 24 -11.84 9.26 -1.00
CA GLY A 24 -10.40 9.35 -1.04
C GLY A 24 -9.86 7.97 -1.40
N ASP A 25 -9.47 7.83 -2.66
CA ASP A 25 -9.14 6.56 -3.30
C ASP A 25 -7.65 6.48 -3.66
N THR A 26 -6.84 7.43 -3.17
CA THR A 26 -5.42 7.54 -3.51
C THR A 26 -4.55 7.39 -2.26
N LEU A 27 -3.57 6.51 -2.40
CA LEU A 27 -2.54 6.24 -1.41
C LEU A 27 -1.22 6.83 -1.91
N TYR A 28 -0.49 7.51 -1.03
CA TYR A 28 0.76 8.16 -1.36
C TYR A 28 1.94 7.30 -0.93
N PHE A 29 2.82 7.06 -1.89
CA PHE A 29 4.03 6.27 -1.73
C PHE A 29 5.25 7.07 -2.16
N MET A 30 6.41 6.63 -1.73
CA MET A 30 7.68 7.27 -2.04
C MET A 30 8.74 6.26 -2.41
N ASN A 31 9.51 6.52 -3.46
CA ASN A 31 10.70 5.74 -3.75
C ASN A 31 11.82 6.18 -2.76
N PRO A 32 12.31 5.28 -1.89
CA PRO A 32 13.31 5.64 -0.88
C PRO A 32 14.70 5.94 -1.47
N ARG A 33 14.93 5.66 -2.77
CA ARG A 33 16.20 5.92 -3.46
C ARG A 33 16.21 7.23 -4.21
N THR A 34 15.13 7.54 -4.92
CA THR A 34 15.05 8.75 -5.76
C THR A 34 14.25 9.88 -5.12
N PHE A 35 13.54 9.59 -4.03
CA PHE A 35 12.63 10.52 -3.35
C PHE A 35 11.41 10.93 -4.18
N ASP A 36 11.17 10.27 -5.32
CA ASP A 36 9.96 10.45 -6.13
C ASP A 36 8.72 9.97 -5.38
N GLN A 37 7.65 10.75 -5.46
CA GLN A 37 6.35 10.39 -4.89
C GLN A 37 5.45 9.76 -5.95
N PHE A 38 4.70 8.75 -5.53
CA PHE A 38 3.81 7.98 -6.39
C PHE A 38 2.42 7.97 -5.78
N GLU A 39 1.44 8.26 -6.62
CA GLU A 39 0.03 8.16 -6.31
C GLU A 39 -0.47 6.80 -6.79
N VAL A 40 -0.97 5.99 -5.86
CA VAL A 40 -1.44 4.64 -6.18
C VAL A 40 -2.92 4.53 -5.79
N PRO A 41 -3.80 4.10 -6.70
CA PRO A 41 -5.20 3.92 -6.38
C PRO A 41 -5.41 2.76 -5.40
N VAL A 42 -6.30 2.95 -4.42
CA VAL A 42 -6.66 1.96 -3.39
C VAL A 42 -7.18 0.66 -3.99
N SER A 43 -7.80 0.73 -5.18
CA SER A 43 -8.33 -0.42 -5.93
C SER A 43 -7.28 -1.53 -6.16
N ILE A 44 -5.99 -1.18 -6.28
CA ILE A 44 -4.88 -2.14 -6.46
C ILE A 44 -4.69 -3.05 -5.23
N PHE A 45 -5.15 -2.63 -4.05
CA PHE A 45 -4.97 -3.36 -2.80
C PHE A 45 -6.10 -4.35 -2.51
N GLU A 46 -7.21 -4.30 -3.25
CA GLU A 46 -8.32 -5.24 -3.15
C GLU A 46 -8.84 -5.44 -1.69
N GLY A 47 -8.90 -4.37 -0.89
CA GLY A 47 -9.36 -4.42 0.51
C GLY A 47 -8.24 -4.64 1.54
N LYS A 48 -6.98 -4.85 1.09
CA LYS A 48 -5.80 -5.01 1.96
C LYS A 48 -5.20 -3.67 2.41
N GLU A 49 -5.69 -2.55 1.90
CA GLU A 49 -5.23 -1.20 2.27
C GLU A 49 -5.33 -0.94 3.77
N LYS A 50 -6.25 -1.62 4.47
CA LYS A 50 -6.48 -1.52 5.92
C LYS A 50 -5.29 -2.01 6.74
N TYR A 51 -4.40 -2.79 6.13
CA TYR A 51 -3.20 -3.33 6.76
C TYR A 51 -1.94 -2.54 6.40
N LEU A 52 -2.08 -1.41 5.70
CA LEU A 52 -0.96 -0.51 5.43
C LEU A 52 -0.55 0.21 6.70
N LEU A 53 0.74 0.13 7.00
CA LEU A 53 1.37 0.84 8.10
C LEU A 53 2.28 1.92 7.54
N ALA A 54 2.37 3.07 8.22
CA ALA A 54 3.34 4.11 7.87
C ALA A 54 4.74 3.51 7.75
N GLU A 55 5.52 4.00 6.77
CA GLU A 55 6.90 3.56 6.50
C GLU A 55 7.03 2.11 5.98
N MET A 56 5.92 1.43 5.71
CA MET A 56 5.92 0.08 5.16
C MET A 56 6.45 0.05 3.73
N LYS A 57 7.41 -0.83 3.46
CA LYS A 57 8.05 -0.98 2.14
C LYS A 57 7.47 -2.15 1.37
N MET A 58 7.15 -1.91 0.11
CA MET A 58 6.40 -2.83 -0.75
C MET A 58 6.90 -2.72 -2.19
N PHE A 59 6.79 -3.81 -2.95
CA PHE A 59 7.19 -3.80 -4.36
C PHE A 59 5.98 -3.61 -5.27
N PHE A 60 6.05 -2.61 -6.13
CA PHE A 60 5.04 -2.32 -7.14
C PHE A 60 5.54 -2.74 -8.51
N ASN A 61 4.63 -3.27 -9.31
CA ASN A 61 4.88 -3.62 -10.69
C ASN A 61 4.26 -2.53 -11.56
N PHE A 62 5.09 -1.87 -12.35
CA PHE A 62 4.68 -0.85 -13.29
C PHE A 62 4.73 -1.41 -14.72
N TYR A 63 3.70 -1.10 -15.48
CA TYR A 63 3.62 -1.39 -16.91
C TYR A 63 3.21 -0.10 -17.63
N GLU A 64 4.06 0.37 -18.55
CA GLU A 64 3.88 1.66 -19.25
C GLU A 64 3.65 2.85 -18.29
N GLY A 65 4.27 2.81 -17.11
CA GLY A 65 4.12 3.84 -16.07
C GLY A 65 2.86 3.70 -15.19
N ILE A 66 2.02 2.68 -15.44
CA ILE A 66 0.82 2.39 -14.67
C ILE A 66 1.12 1.28 -13.67
N ALA A 67 0.81 1.51 -12.39
CA ALA A 67 0.89 0.45 -11.38
C ALA A 67 -0.18 -0.62 -11.69
N ILE A 68 0.26 -1.82 -12.05
CA ILE A 68 -0.63 -2.95 -12.37
C ILE A 68 -0.79 -3.93 -11.21
N GLY A 69 0.07 -3.84 -10.19
CA GLY A 69 -0.03 -4.72 -9.05
C GLY A 69 1.00 -4.44 -7.97
N VAL A 70 0.67 -4.90 -6.77
CA VAL A 70 1.49 -4.71 -5.59
C VAL A 70 1.80 -6.05 -4.92
N ARG A 71 3.06 -6.26 -4.56
CA ARG A 71 3.47 -7.40 -3.74
C ARG A 71 3.36 -7.00 -2.28
N PHE A 72 2.18 -7.25 -1.72
CA PHE A 72 1.93 -7.09 -0.29
C PHE A 72 2.77 -8.10 0.51
N PRO A 73 3.43 -7.69 1.61
CA PRO A 73 4.20 -8.62 2.42
C PRO A 73 3.30 -9.68 3.05
N LEU A 74 3.84 -10.89 3.16
CA LEU A 74 3.10 -12.07 3.65
C LEU A 74 2.63 -11.94 5.10
N LYS A 75 3.30 -11.11 5.90
CA LYS A 75 3.01 -10.90 7.33
C LYS A 75 3.15 -9.42 7.65
N VAL A 76 2.20 -8.90 8.42
CA VAL A 76 2.22 -7.55 8.97
C VAL A 76 2.04 -7.64 10.47
N THR A 77 2.89 -6.94 11.22
CA THR A 77 2.78 -6.85 12.68
C THR A 77 1.96 -5.63 13.04
N VAL A 78 0.75 -5.83 13.55
CA VAL A 78 -0.14 -4.75 14.00
C VAL A 78 -0.26 -4.74 15.52
N LYS A 79 -0.39 -3.55 16.11
CA LYS A 79 -0.67 -3.40 17.54
C LYS A 79 -2.17 -3.53 17.78
N VAL A 80 -2.57 -4.45 18.66
CA VAL A 80 -3.96 -4.57 19.10
C VAL A 80 -4.32 -3.34 19.94
N THR A 81 -5.35 -2.60 19.55
CA THR A 81 -5.85 -1.43 20.29
C THR A 81 -6.88 -1.82 21.34
N GLU A 82 -7.74 -2.79 21.03
CA GLU A 82 -8.82 -3.27 21.88
C GLU A 82 -9.02 -4.78 21.68
N ALA A 83 -9.26 -5.51 22.78
CA ALA A 83 -9.63 -6.92 22.78
C ALA A 83 -10.48 -7.22 24.01
N GLN A 84 -11.42 -8.16 23.88
CA GLN A 84 -12.20 -8.64 25.02
C GLN A 84 -11.33 -9.50 25.96
N GLU A 85 -11.64 -9.51 27.26
CA GLU A 85 -10.87 -10.26 28.24
C GLU A 85 -10.78 -11.76 27.87
N ALA A 86 -9.57 -12.30 27.94
CA ALA A 86 -9.33 -13.72 27.78
C ALA A 86 -10.02 -14.45 28.94
N SER A 87 -11.13 -15.12 28.63
CA SER A 87 -11.80 -15.99 29.61
C SER A 87 -10.95 -17.25 29.80
N ALA A 88 -10.56 -17.51 31.05
CA ALA A 88 -9.77 -18.67 31.46
C ALA A 88 -10.61 -19.96 31.55
#